data_AF-A0A089VR29-F1
#
_entry.id   AF-A0A089VR29-F1
#
_cell.length_a   1.000
_cell.length_b   1.000
_cell.length_c   1.000
_cell.angle_alpha   90.00
_cell.angle_beta   90.00
_cell.angle_gamma   90.00
#
_symmetry.space_group_name_H-M   'P 1'
#
loop_
_entity.id
_entity.type
_entity.pdbx_description
1 polymer ?
#
loop_
_entity_poly.entity_id
_entity_poly.type
_entity_poly.pdbx_seq_one_letter_code
_entity_poly.pdbx_strand_id
1 'polypeptide(L)'
;LFDQMLLHRNDASCPANGFYTYDAFIAAANSFSGFGTTGDADTQKREIAAFLAQTSHETTGGWSTAPDGQYAWGYCFKQEQGNPPNYCVQSTQWPCAPGKSYYGRGPIQISYNYNYGPAGQAINSDLLNNPDLVATDPTISFKTALWFWMTAQSPKPSCHAVATGEWTPSAVDQLGGRVPGYGVITNIINGGIECRQGRGSGLAYTSGF
;
A
#
# COMPACT_ATOMS: atom_id res chain seq x y z
N LEU A 1 -9.46 -13.00 12.46
CA LEU A 1 -8.25 -12.16 12.53
C LEU A 1 -8.35 -10.93 11.62
N PHE A 2 -8.62 -11.06 10.31
CA PHE A 2 -8.79 -9.90 9.41
C PHE A 2 -9.77 -8.85 9.96
N ASP A 3 -10.98 -9.27 10.38
CA ASP A 3 -11.97 -8.36 10.97
C ASP A 3 -11.58 -7.79 12.34
N GLN A 4 -10.68 -8.46 13.07
CA GLN A 4 -10.18 -7.96 14.35
C GLN A 4 -9.08 -6.92 14.16
N MET A 5 -8.25 -7.08 13.12
CA MET A 5 -7.21 -6.10 12.77
C MET A 5 -7.81 -4.86 12.12
N LEU A 6 -8.83 -5.03 11.27
CA LEU A 6 -9.49 -3.95 10.56
C LEU A 6 -10.88 -3.66 11.15
N LEU A 7 -10.90 -3.40 12.46
CA LEU A 7 -12.10 -3.38 13.30
C LEU A 7 -13.14 -2.36 12.85
N HIS A 8 -12.71 -1.12 12.60
CA HIS A 8 -13.62 0.01 12.31
C HIS A 8 -13.76 0.36 10.83
N ARG A 9 -13.21 -0.45 9.91
CA ARG A 9 -13.25 -0.15 8.46
C ARG A 9 -14.67 -0.02 7.87
N ASN A 10 -15.65 -0.67 8.52
CA ASN A 10 -17.05 -0.67 8.15
C ASN A 10 -17.90 0.26 9.06
N ASP A 11 -17.27 1.14 9.82
CA ASP A 11 -17.98 2.17 10.55
C ASP A 11 -18.72 3.10 9.56
N ALA A 12 -19.88 3.63 9.96
CA ALA A 12 -20.70 4.50 9.12
C ALA A 12 -19.97 5.81 8.72
N SER A 13 -19.00 6.24 9.52
CA SER A 13 -18.16 7.41 9.22
C SER A 13 -17.08 7.14 8.16
N CYS A 14 -16.77 5.88 7.86
CA CYS A 14 -15.75 5.53 6.88
C CYS A 14 -16.27 5.56 5.44
N PRO A 15 -15.70 6.37 4.53
CA PRO A 15 -16.14 6.42 3.14
C PRO A 15 -15.94 5.11 2.36
N ALA A 16 -15.09 4.21 2.84
CA ALA A 16 -14.89 2.88 2.28
C ALA A 16 -15.76 1.78 2.95
N ASN A 17 -16.75 2.14 3.76
CA ASN A 17 -17.62 1.18 4.44
C ASN A 17 -18.21 0.14 3.48
N GLY A 18 -18.00 -1.14 3.78
CA GLY A 18 -18.47 -2.27 2.99
C GLY A 18 -17.63 -2.60 1.75
N PHE A 19 -16.59 -1.81 1.46
CA PHE A 19 -15.75 -2.02 0.28
C PHE A 19 -14.71 -3.12 0.49
N TYR A 20 -13.92 -3.05 1.58
CA TYR A 20 -12.82 -3.98 1.81
C TYR A 20 -13.29 -5.26 2.51
N THR A 21 -13.46 -6.32 1.73
CA THR A 21 -13.87 -7.63 2.22
C THR A 21 -12.70 -8.60 2.36
N TYR A 22 -12.83 -9.56 3.27
CA TYR A 22 -11.85 -10.65 3.41
C TYR A 22 -11.73 -11.46 2.11
N ASP A 23 -12.85 -11.75 1.47
CA ASP A 23 -12.87 -12.52 0.21
C ASP A 23 -12.10 -11.80 -0.92
N ALA A 24 -12.24 -10.47 -1.03
CA ALA A 24 -11.48 -9.70 -2.00
C ALA A 24 -9.97 -9.71 -1.70
N PHE A 25 -9.59 -9.61 -0.41
CA PHE A 25 -8.20 -9.73 0.02
C PHE A 25 -7.62 -11.10 -0.35
N ILE A 26 -8.32 -12.19 -0.05
CA ILE A 26 -7.87 -13.55 -0.36
C ILE A 26 -7.82 -13.80 -1.88
N ALA A 27 -8.83 -13.36 -2.63
CA ALA A 27 -8.85 -13.48 -4.09
C ALA A 27 -7.67 -12.74 -4.74
N ALA A 28 -7.33 -11.55 -4.21
CA ALA A 28 -6.17 -10.81 -4.64
C ALA A 28 -4.86 -11.51 -4.24
N ALA A 29 -4.71 -11.93 -2.99
CA ALA A 29 -3.52 -12.62 -2.48
C ALA A 29 -3.18 -13.89 -3.29
N ASN A 30 -4.20 -14.66 -3.68
CA ASN A 30 -4.04 -15.85 -4.52
C ASN A 30 -3.46 -15.56 -5.92
N SER A 31 -3.45 -14.30 -6.36
CA SER A 31 -2.82 -13.88 -7.63
C SER A 31 -1.32 -13.56 -7.48
N PHE A 32 -0.78 -13.54 -6.26
CA PHE A 32 0.61 -13.18 -5.96
C PHE A 32 1.29 -14.27 -5.15
N SER A 33 1.79 -15.29 -5.85
CA SER A 33 2.57 -16.37 -5.23
C SER A 33 3.74 -15.81 -4.41
N GLY A 34 3.92 -16.30 -3.18
CA GLY A 34 4.95 -15.84 -2.26
C GLY A 34 4.41 -14.96 -1.14
N PHE A 35 3.42 -14.10 -1.42
CA PHE A 35 2.85 -13.22 -0.40
C PHE A 35 2.21 -14.02 0.74
N GLY A 36 2.73 -13.86 1.96
CA GLY A 36 2.26 -14.58 3.14
C GLY A 36 2.55 -16.09 3.11
N THR A 37 3.36 -16.56 2.16
CA THR A 37 3.70 -17.98 1.99
C THR A 37 5.21 -18.23 1.86
N THR A 38 6.04 -17.19 1.93
CA THR A 38 7.51 -17.29 1.90
C THR A 38 8.08 -17.38 3.32
N GLY A 39 9.07 -18.26 3.52
CA GLY A 39 9.74 -18.44 4.81
C GLY A 39 8.94 -19.26 5.83
N ASP A 40 9.34 -19.20 7.10
CA ASP A 40 8.65 -19.88 8.19
C ASP A 40 7.34 -19.16 8.61
N ALA A 41 6.59 -19.77 9.53
CA ALA A 41 5.31 -19.24 9.97
C ALA A 41 5.39 -17.85 10.62
N ASP A 42 6.53 -17.50 11.23
CA ASP A 42 6.70 -16.19 11.86
C ASP A 42 7.02 -15.13 10.81
N THR A 43 7.81 -15.45 9.79
CA THR A 43 8.03 -14.60 8.61
C THR A 43 6.73 -14.35 7.84
N GLN A 44 5.95 -15.39 7.58
CA GLN A 44 4.66 -15.27 6.88
C GLN A 44 3.69 -14.36 7.63
N LYS A 45 3.55 -14.54 8.96
CA LYS A 45 2.73 -13.66 9.81
C LYS A 45 3.24 -12.23 9.81
N ARG A 46 4.56 -12.04 9.90
CA ARG A 46 5.20 -10.72 9.93
C ARG A 46 5.00 -9.97 8.62
N GLU A 47 5.07 -10.66 7.48
CA GLU A 47 4.77 -10.06 6.18
C GLU A 47 3.33 -9.59 6.10
N ILE A 48 2.36 -10.44 6.46
CA ILE A 48 0.94 -10.08 6.44
C ILE A 48 0.67 -8.89 7.38
N ALA A 49 1.24 -8.93 8.59
CA ALA A 49 1.12 -7.84 9.55
C ALA A 49 1.73 -6.53 9.00
N ALA A 50 2.93 -6.58 8.42
CA ALA A 50 3.59 -5.41 7.85
C ALA A 50 2.82 -4.83 6.66
N PHE A 51 2.28 -5.67 5.77
CA PHE A 51 1.45 -5.24 4.66
C PHE A 51 0.18 -4.55 5.16
N LEU A 52 -0.55 -5.18 6.09
CA LEU A 52 -1.78 -4.63 6.65
C LEU A 52 -1.52 -3.34 7.44
N ALA A 53 -0.40 -3.24 8.16
CA ALA A 53 -0.06 -2.04 8.92
C ALA A 53 0.25 -0.85 8.02
N GLN A 54 1.08 -1.04 6.98
CA GLN A 54 1.38 0.03 6.01
C GLN A 54 0.13 0.50 5.27
N THR A 55 -0.67 -0.45 4.76
CA THR A 55 -1.89 -0.10 4.02
C THR A 55 -2.99 0.47 4.92
N SER A 56 -3.01 0.10 6.21
CA SER A 56 -3.88 0.73 7.21
C SER A 56 -3.51 2.18 7.46
N HIS A 57 -2.21 2.51 7.52
CA HIS A 57 -1.74 3.90 7.61
C HIS A 57 -2.20 4.72 6.40
N GLU A 58 -1.99 4.22 5.18
CA GLU A 58 -2.39 4.89 3.94
C GLU A 58 -3.90 5.17 3.84
N THR A 59 -4.72 4.45 4.61
CA THR A 59 -6.18 4.50 4.54
C THR A 59 -6.84 4.81 5.88
N THR A 60 -6.06 5.29 6.86
CA THR A 60 -6.51 5.46 8.24
C THR A 60 -7.61 6.50 8.37
N GLY A 61 -8.64 6.17 9.14
CA GLY A 61 -9.61 7.12 9.69
C GLY A 61 -9.35 7.48 11.14
N GLY A 62 -8.25 7.00 11.73
CA GLY A 62 -7.99 7.06 13.16
C GLY A 62 -7.54 8.44 13.64
N TRP A 63 -7.99 8.82 14.83
CA TRP A 63 -7.57 10.01 15.58
C TRP A 63 -7.17 9.63 17.00
N SER A 64 -6.52 10.54 17.73
CA SER A 64 -5.87 10.25 19.02
C SER A 64 -6.81 9.68 20.11
N THR A 65 -8.11 9.96 20.04
CA THR A 65 -9.13 9.50 20.98
C THR A 65 -10.17 8.58 20.32
N ALA A 66 -9.84 7.98 19.19
CA ALA A 66 -10.74 7.08 18.49
C ALA A 66 -11.11 5.87 19.35
N PRO A 67 -12.35 5.37 19.25
CA PRO A 67 -12.75 4.09 19.86
C PRO A 67 -11.74 2.99 19.52
N ASP A 68 -11.33 2.22 20.52
CA ASP A 68 -10.32 1.15 20.41
C ASP A 68 -8.92 1.61 19.96
N GLY A 69 -8.68 2.92 19.97
CA GLY A 69 -7.40 3.55 19.62
C GLY A 69 -7.25 3.83 18.12
N GLN A 70 -6.39 4.79 17.79
CA GLN A 70 -6.21 5.28 16.42
C GLN A 70 -5.78 4.20 15.40
N TYR A 71 -5.17 3.11 15.87
CA TYR A 71 -4.68 2.03 15.02
C TYR A 71 -5.76 0.98 14.67
N ALA A 72 -6.95 1.05 15.27
CA ALA A 72 -8.07 0.17 14.93
C ALA A 72 -8.87 0.64 13.69
N TRP A 73 -8.44 1.76 13.07
CA TRP A 73 -9.16 2.52 12.05
C TRP A 73 -8.50 2.49 10.66
N GLY A 74 -7.68 1.48 10.39
CA GLY A 74 -7.18 1.21 9.05
C GLY A 74 -8.31 0.90 8.06
N TYR A 75 -8.05 1.10 6.76
CA TYR A 75 -8.99 0.78 5.68
C TYR A 75 -10.30 1.59 5.69
N CYS A 76 -10.30 2.75 6.33
CA CYS A 76 -11.46 3.65 6.38
C CYS A 76 -11.68 4.40 5.05
N PHE A 77 -10.60 4.67 4.31
CA PHE A 77 -10.62 5.34 3.00
C PHE A 77 -10.18 4.41 1.86
N LYS A 78 -10.65 4.72 0.65
CA LYS A 78 -10.27 4.01 -0.59
C LYS A 78 -9.78 4.92 -1.71
N GLN A 79 -9.76 6.22 -1.45
CA GLN A 79 -9.27 7.23 -2.38
C GLN A 79 -8.77 8.44 -1.60
N GLU A 80 -7.84 9.17 -2.18
CA GLU A 80 -7.26 10.40 -1.64
C GLU A 80 -8.36 11.43 -1.37
N GLN A 81 -8.26 12.12 -0.23
CA GLN A 81 -9.29 13.05 0.25
C GLN A 81 -9.00 14.49 -0.19
N GLY A 82 -10.05 15.33 -0.19
CA GLY A 82 -9.94 16.74 -0.55
C GLY A 82 -10.03 16.99 -2.05
N ASN A 83 -9.11 17.78 -2.60
CA ASN A 83 -9.07 18.14 -4.02
C ASN A 83 -7.70 17.79 -4.63
N PRO A 84 -7.40 16.49 -4.79
CA PRO A 84 -6.11 16.05 -5.29
C PRO A 84 -5.87 16.51 -6.74
N PRO A 85 -4.62 16.80 -7.14
CA PRO A 85 -4.30 17.01 -8.54
C PRO A 85 -4.57 15.73 -9.35
N ASN A 86 -4.45 15.81 -10.68
CA ASN A 86 -4.68 14.63 -11.52
C ASN A 86 -3.53 13.60 -11.48
N TYR A 87 -2.40 13.93 -10.85
CA TYR A 87 -1.19 13.09 -10.79
C TYR A 87 -0.74 12.55 -12.16
N CYS A 88 -1.01 13.30 -13.23
CA CYS A 88 -0.55 12.97 -14.56
C CYS A 88 0.86 13.52 -14.79
N VAL A 89 1.81 12.64 -15.10
CA VAL A 89 3.16 13.01 -15.53
C VAL A 89 3.34 12.58 -16.98
N GLN A 90 3.89 13.48 -17.80
CA GLN A 90 4.15 13.16 -19.20
C GLN A 90 5.05 11.92 -19.31
N SER A 91 4.55 10.90 -20.01
CA SER A 91 5.24 9.64 -20.23
C SER A 91 4.86 9.10 -21.61
N THR A 92 5.86 8.64 -22.36
CA THR A 92 5.64 7.96 -23.64
C THR A 92 5.16 6.53 -23.45
N GLN A 93 5.62 5.87 -22.37
CA GLN A 93 5.27 4.49 -22.07
C GLN A 93 3.89 4.38 -21.39
N TRP A 94 3.57 5.34 -20.52
CA TRP A 94 2.34 5.36 -19.72
C TRP A 94 1.58 6.68 -19.93
N PRO A 95 1.11 6.99 -21.14
CA PRO A 95 0.45 8.26 -21.41
C PRO A 95 -0.83 8.40 -20.57
N CYS A 96 -1.09 9.62 -20.10
CA CYS A 96 -2.32 9.88 -19.36
C CYS A 96 -3.53 9.79 -20.28
N ALA A 97 -4.53 9.03 -19.88
CA ALA A 97 -5.79 8.94 -20.60
C ALA A 97 -6.58 10.26 -20.47
N PRO A 98 -7.19 10.77 -21.55
CA PRO A 98 -7.97 12.01 -21.51
C PRO A 98 -9.06 11.98 -20.44
N GLY A 99 -9.14 13.03 -19.63
CA GLY A 99 -10.16 13.17 -18.58
C GLY A 99 -9.99 12.24 -17.37
N LYS A 100 -8.87 11.52 -17.26
CA LYS A 100 -8.57 10.63 -16.14
C LYS A 100 -7.60 11.26 -15.15
N SER A 101 -7.76 10.85 -13.89
CA SER A 101 -6.91 11.27 -12.77
C SER A 101 -6.37 10.06 -12.03
N TYR A 102 -5.09 10.13 -11.65
CA TYR A 102 -4.30 9.08 -11.05
C TYR A 102 -3.94 9.39 -9.59
N TYR A 103 -4.85 10.06 -8.87
CA TYR A 103 -4.73 10.28 -7.42
C TYR A 103 -4.76 8.96 -6.64
N GLY A 104 -4.40 9.03 -5.36
CA GLY A 104 -4.31 7.85 -4.49
C GLY A 104 -5.62 7.06 -4.47
N ARG A 105 -5.54 5.75 -4.75
CA ARG A 105 -6.67 4.82 -4.58
C ARG A 105 -6.24 3.50 -3.95
N GLY A 106 -7.18 2.84 -3.30
CA GLY A 106 -7.00 1.53 -2.68
C GLY A 106 -6.05 1.50 -1.48
N PRO A 107 -5.67 0.31 -1.00
CA PRO A 107 -4.96 0.12 0.26
C PRO A 107 -3.57 0.77 0.29
N ILE A 108 -2.87 0.83 -0.85
CA ILE A 108 -1.53 1.44 -0.94
C ILE A 108 -1.57 2.89 -1.45
N GLN A 109 -2.77 3.47 -1.60
CA GLN A 109 -2.97 4.79 -2.23
C GLN A 109 -2.17 4.94 -3.54
N ILE A 110 -2.28 3.94 -4.43
CA ILE A 110 -1.52 3.94 -5.69
C ILE A 110 -1.81 5.24 -6.45
N SER A 111 -0.74 5.93 -6.81
CA SER A 111 -0.77 7.28 -7.38
C SER A 111 0.12 7.37 -8.61
N TYR A 112 -0.17 8.31 -9.49
CA TYR A 112 0.50 8.56 -10.77
C TYR A 112 0.28 7.52 -11.89
N ASN A 113 0.11 8.02 -13.12
CA ASN A 113 -0.06 7.21 -14.33
C ASN A 113 1.04 6.16 -14.54
N TYR A 114 2.29 6.48 -14.19
CA TYR A 114 3.41 5.56 -14.31
C TYR A 114 3.40 4.41 -13.27
N ASN A 115 2.52 4.45 -12.26
CA ASN A 115 2.24 3.30 -11.40
C ASN A 115 0.97 2.56 -11.82
N TYR A 116 -0.10 3.29 -12.18
CA TYR A 116 -1.35 2.67 -12.67
C TYR A 116 -1.12 1.83 -13.93
N GLY A 117 -0.31 2.31 -14.88
CA GLY A 117 0.04 1.59 -16.10
C GLY A 117 0.66 0.20 -15.85
N PRO A 118 1.84 0.10 -15.23
CA PRO A 118 2.49 -1.18 -14.98
C PRO A 118 1.72 -2.05 -13.97
N ALA A 119 1.04 -1.47 -12.98
CA ALA A 119 0.15 -2.23 -12.09
C ALA A 119 -0.96 -2.91 -12.88
N GLY A 120 -1.64 -2.14 -13.74
CA GLY A 120 -2.69 -2.65 -14.59
C GLY A 120 -2.22 -3.76 -15.52
N GLN A 121 -1.05 -3.57 -16.15
CA GLN A 121 -0.43 -4.60 -16.97
C GLN A 121 -0.17 -5.90 -16.18
N ALA A 122 0.39 -5.79 -14.97
CA ALA A 122 0.74 -6.94 -14.15
C ALA A 122 -0.49 -7.74 -13.68
N ILE A 123 -1.61 -7.04 -13.42
CA ILE A 123 -2.85 -7.68 -12.92
C ILE A 123 -3.86 -7.96 -14.05
N ASN A 124 -3.47 -7.73 -15.31
CA ASN A 124 -4.30 -7.85 -16.50
C ASN A 124 -5.60 -7.02 -16.43
N SER A 125 -5.49 -5.75 -16.04
CA SER A 125 -6.58 -4.77 -15.98
C SER A 125 -6.13 -3.43 -16.57
N ASP A 126 -6.93 -2.82 -17.45
CA ASP A 126 -6.60 -1.52 -18.04
C ASP A 126 -6.85 -0.37 -17.06
N LEU A 127 -5.95 -0.22 -16.09
CA LEU A 127 -6.00 0.82 -15.07
C LEU A 127 -5.53 2.19 -15.59
N LEU A 128 -4.86 2.24 -16.73
CA LEU A 128 -4.42 3.51 -17.32
C LEU A 128 -5.63 4.27 -17.89
N ASN A 129 -6.54 3.57 -18.58
CA ASN A 129 -7.79 4.16 -19.06
C ASN A 129 -8.93 4.08 -18.04
N ASN A 130 -8.87 3.16 -17.08
CA ASN A 130 -9.92 2.95 -16.06
C ASN A 130 -9.36 2.98 -14.62
N PRO A 131 -8.70 4.08 -14.19
CA PRO A 131 -8.09 4.14 -12.86
C PRO A 131 -9.10 4.03 -11.72
N ASP A 132 -10.36 4.38 -11.95
CA ASP A 132 -11.43 4.29 -10.95
C ASP A 132 -11.73 2.85 -10.51
N LEU A 133 -11.34 1.84 -11.31
CA LEU A 133 -11.47 0.42 -10.93
C LEU A 133 -10.79 0.12 -9.59
N VAL A 134 -9.71 0.83 -9.25
CA VAL A 134 -9.01 0.66 -7.97
C VAL A 134 -9.88 1.08 -6.77
N ALA A 135 -10.89 1.94 -6.97
CA ALA A 135 -11.82 2.38 -5.93
C ALA A 135 -13.25 1.80 -6.08
N THR A 136 -13.53 1.03 -7.14
CA THR A 136 -14.85 0.45 -7.40
C THR A 136 -14.87 -1.08 -7.41
N ASP A 137 -13.73 -1.73 -7.64
CA ASP A 137 -13.56 -3.18 -7.51
C ASP A 137 -12.59 -3.51 -6.36
N PRO A 138 -13.06 -4.13 -5.27
CA PRO A 138 -12.21 -4.37 -4.09
C PRO A 138 -11.11 -5.39 -4.35
N THR A 139 -11.31 -6.34 -5.27
CA THR A 139 -10.27 -7.32 -5.61
C THR A 139 -9.16 -6.63 -6.41
N ILE A 140 -9.51 -5.80 -7.40
CA ILE A 140 -8.54 -4.97 -8.13
C ILE A 140 -7.80 -4.05 -7.16
N SER A 141 -8.51 -3.44 -6.21
CA SER A 141 -7.93 -2.58 -5.18
C SER A 141 -6.84 -3.28 -4.37
N PHE A 142 -7.11 -4.49 -3.86
CA PHE A 142 -6.09 -5.28 -3.17
C PHE A 142 -4.97 -5.74 -4.11
N LYS A 143 -5.28 -6.09 -5.36
CA LYS A 143 -4.27 -6.49 -6.33
C LYS A 143 -3.26 -5.38 -6.64
N THR A 144 -3.67 -4.12 -6.71
CA THR A 144 -2.71 -3.02 -6.91
C THR A 144 -1.80 -2.82 -5.70
N ALA A 145 -2.32 -2.99 -4.49
CA ALA A 145 -1.51 -2.95 -3.26
C ALA A 145 -0.50 -4.09 -3.18
N LEU A 146 -0.93 -5.32 -3.51
CA LEU A 146 -0.05 -6.48 -3.54
C LEU A 146 0.97 -6.38 -4.68
N TRP A 147 0.59 -5.88 -5.85
CA TRP A 147 1.53 -5.60 -6.93
C TRP A 147 2.65 -4.65 -6.45
N PHE A 148 2.29 -3.55 -5.79
CA PHE A 148 3.27 -2.62 -5.26
C PHE A 148 4.19 -3.30 -4.23
N TRP A 149 3.61 -4.09 -3.32
CA TRP A 149 4.34 -4.81 -2.28
C TRP A 149 5.36 -5.82 -2.85
N MET A 150 4.96 -6.54 -3.90
CA MET A 150 5.74 -7.63 -4.49
C MET A 150 6.74 -7.15 -5.56
N THR A 151 6.57 -5.94 -6.10
CA THR A 151 7.35 -5.47 -7.26
C THR A 151 8.50 -4.57 -6.83
N ALA A 152 9.73 -4.95 -7.17
CA ALA A 152 10.89 -4.08 -7.01
C ALA A 152 10.85 -2.95 -8.05
N GLN A 153 11.11 -1.72 -7.61
CA GLN A 153 11.20 -0.54 -8.47
C GLN A 153 12.57 0.12 -8.28
N SER A 154 13.54 -0.28 -9.12
CA SER A 154 14.93 0.16 -8.98
C SER A 154 15.04 1.68 -8.78
N PRO A 155 15.81 2.15 -7.78
CA PRO A 155 16.75 1.38 -6.95
C PRO A 155 16.13 0.68 -5.72
N LYS A 156 14.82 0.80 -5.51
CA LYS A 156 14.13 0.22 -4.34
C LYS A 156 13.92 -1.29 -4.54
N PRO A 157 14.21 -2.14 -3.52
CA PRO A 157 13.75 -3.52 -3.53
C PRO A 157 12.22 -3.58 -3.38
N SER A 158 11.62 -4.77 -3.52
CA SER A 158 10.22 -4.97 -3.15
C SER A 158 10.07 -4.98 -1.62
N CYS A 159 8.90 -4.56 -1.12
CA CYS A 159 8.57 -4.69 0.30
C CYS A 159 8.60 -6.17 0.73
N HIS A 160 8.13 -7.07 -0.15
CA HIS A 160 8.21 -8.52 0.02
C HIS A 160 9.63 -8.97 0.39
N ALA A 161 10.62 -8.67 -0.45
CA ALA A 161 12.00 -9.11 -0.23
C ALA A 161 12.59 -8.56 1.07
N VAL A 162 12.17 -7.38 1.51
CA VAL A 162 12.57 -6.83 2.82
C VAL A 162 11.89 -7.56 3.97
N ALA A 163 10.59 -7.83 3.86
CA ALA A 163 9.79 -8.50 4.88
C ALA A 163 10.18 -9.98 5.07
N THR A 164 10.61 -10.65 4.00
CA THR A 164 11.01 -12.06 3.99
C THR A 164 12.50 -12.28 4.26
N GLY A 165 13.29 -11.19 4.34
CA GLY A 165 14.74 -11.26 4.56
C GLY A 165 15.55 -11.63 3.32
N GLU A 166 14.95 -11.62 2.12
CA GLU A 166 15.63 -11.91 0.86
C GLU A 166 16.43 -10.71 0.32
N TRP A 167 16.12 -9.50 0.78
CA TRP A 167 16.85 -8.29 0.39
C TRP A 167 18.17 -8.15 1.18
N THR A 168 19.28 -8.09 0.43
CA THR A 168 20.59 -7.73 0.98
C THR A 168 20.91 -6.26 0.63
N PRO A 169 21.11 -5.38 1.63
CA PRO A 169 21.43 -3.98 1.38
C PRO A 169 22.74 -3.79 0.60
N SER A 170 22.71 -2.98 -0.45
CA SER A 170 23.92 -2.58 -1.18
C SER A 170 24.82 -1.66 -0.33
N ALA A 171 26.04 -1.40 -0.79
CA ALA A 171 26.91 -0.40 -0.14
C ALA A 171 26.24 0.99 -0.03
N VAL A 172 25.45 1.39 -1.04
CA VAL A 172 24.71 2.65 -1.04
C VAL A 172 23.57 2.65 -0.02
N ASP A 173 22.96 1.50 0.24
CA ASP A 173 21.95 1.34 1.28
C ASP A 173 22.54 1.44 2.68
N GLN A 174 23.66 0.76 2.91
CA GLN A 174 24.38 0.79 4.18
C GLN A 174 24.88 2.20 4.51
N LEU A 175 25.48 2.90 3.54
CA LEU A 175 25.88 4.31 3.69
C LEU A 175 24.70 5.24 3.98
N GLY A 176 23.51 4.92 3.44
CA GLY A 176 22.28 5.64 3.68
C GLY A 176 21.52 5.22 4.94
N GLY A 177 22.08 4.34 5.78
CA GLY A 177 21.41 3.83 6.99
C GLY A 177 20.19 2.94 6.72
N ARG A 178 20.00 2.44 5.49
CA ARG A 178 18.91 1.54 5.12
C ARG A 178 19.29 0.10 5.47
N VAL A 179 18.79 -0.37 6.61
CA VAL A 179 18.98 -1.74 7.12
C VAL A 179 17.68 -2.54 7.03
N PRO A 180 17.71 -3.88 6.88
CA PRO A 180 16.51 -4.69 6.74
C PRO A 180 15.54 -4.48 7.91
N GLY A 181 14.25 -4.29 7.59
CA GLY A 181 13.20 -4.10 8.58
C GLY A 181 12.10 -3.15 8.12
N TYR A 182 11.12 -2.96 9.00
CA TYR A 182 9.90 -2.20 8.71
C TYR A 182 10.17 -0.74 8.32
N GLY A 183 11.19 -0.10 8.88
CA GLY A 183 11.57 1.26 8.50
C GLY A 183 12.00 1.41 7.03
N VAL A 184 12.63 0.38 6.43
CA VAL A 184 12.94 0.38 5.00
C VAL A 184 11.68 0.16 4.16
N ILE A 185 10.71 -0.63 4.64
CA ILE A 185 9.39 -0.76 3.98
C ILE A 185 8.69 0.61 3.91
N THR A 186 8.65 1.37 5.00
CA THR A 186 8.12 2.75 4.99
C THR A 186 8.91 3.64 4.02
N ASN A 187 10.23 3.49 3.95
CA ASN A 187 11.07 4.24 3.00
C ASN A 187 10.74 3.90 1.53
N ILE A 188 10.47 2.63 1.24
CA ILE A 188 10.07 2.18 -0.11
C ILE A 188 8.74 2.83 -0.50
N ILE A 189 7.75 2.82 0.41
CA ILE A 189 6.41 3.34 0.14
C ILE A 189 6.43 4.87 0.02
N ASN A 190 6.90 5.60 1.04
CA ASN A 190 6.82 7.06 1.08
C ASN A 190 8.05 7.76 1.66
N GLY A 191 9.24 7.17 1.51
CA GLY A 191 10.48 7.69 2.11
C GLY A 191 10.90 9.10 1.67
N GLY A 192 10.40 9.59 0.53
CA GLY A 192 10.62 10.97 0.07
C GLY A 192 10.03 12.02 1.02
N ILE A 193 8.91 11.69 1.66
CA ILE A 193 8.19 12.56 2.59
C ILE A 193 8.50 12.16 4.04
N GLU A 194 8.45 10.87 4.35
CA GLU A 194 8.41 10.40 5.74
C GLU A 194 9.78 10.14 6.38
N CYS A 195 10.81 9.86 5.59
CA CYS A 195 12.12 9.41 6.11
C CYS A 195 13.20 10.50 6.09
N ARG A 196 13.03 11.60 5.33
CA ARG A 196 14.08 12.63 5.15
C ARG A 196 14.14 13.70 6.25
N GLN A 197 13.20 13.70 7.22
CA GLN A 197 13.06 14.80 8.20
C GLN A 197 13.48 14.47 9.65
N GLY A 198 14.31 13.45 9.88
CA GLY A 198 15.01 13.22 11.16
C GLY A 198 14.14 12.77 12.36
N ARG A 199 12.82 12.97 12.32
CA ARG A 199 11.80 12.38 13.20
C ARG A 199 10.47 12.32 12.43
N GLY A 200 10.31 11.33 11.55
CA GLY A 200 9.06 11.16 10.80
C GLY A 200 7.94 10.73 11.73
N SER A 201 6.96 11.61 12.00
CA SER A 201 5.71 11.23 12.69
C SER A 201 5.00 10.07 11.98
N GLY A 202 5.14 9.97 10.65
CA GLY A 202 4.67 8.83 9.84
C GLY A 202 5.33 7.50 10.19
N LEU A 203 6.65 7.48 10.46
CA LEU A 203 7.36 6.25 10.88
C LEU A 203 6.87 5.73 12.23
N ALA A 204 6.62 6.65 13.18
CA ALA A 204 6.09 6.28 14.50
C ALA A 204 4.62 5.81 14.42
N TYR A 205 3.82 6.43 13.55
CA TYR A 205 2.40 6.12 13.38
C TYR A 205 2.19 4.80 12.62
N THR A 206 2.94 4.54 11.54
CA THR A 206 2.94 3.26 10.80
C THR A 206 3.38 2.07 11.64
N SER A 207 4.26 2.28 12.62
CA SER A 207 4.75 1.23 13.52
C SER A 207 3.76 0.89 14.65
N GLY A 208 2.70 1.68 14.82
CA GLY A 208 1.67 1.48 15.84
C GLY A 208 0.49 0.62 15.39
N PHE A 209 0.25 0.54 14.07
CA PHE A 209 -0.62 -0.46 13.44
C PHE A 209 0.03 -1.86 13.51
#